data_AF-A0A2E6Y7F3-F1
#
_entry.id   AF-A0A2E6Y7F3-F1
#
_cell.length_a   1.000
_cell.length_b   1.000
_cell.length_c   1.000
_cell.angle_alpha   90.00
_cell.angle_beta   90.00
_cell.angle_gamma   90.00
#
_symmetry.space_group_name_H-M   'P 1'
#
loop_
_entity.id
_entity.type
_entity.pdbx_description
1 polymer ?
#
loop_
_entity_poly.entity_id
_entity_poly.type
_entity_poly.pdbx_seq_one_letter_code
_entity_poly.pdbx_strand_id
1 'polypeptide(L)' 'MSLQSHLVELQKRHSDLERELEKAMRHPSTDSLEIASLKRRKLHLKDEIKKLQSDATLH' A
#
# COMPACT_ATOMS: atom_id res chain seq x y z
N MET A 1 -13.02 -17.68 7.85
CA MET A 1 -12.85 -16.54 6.93
C MET A 1 -11.41 -16.10 7.07
N SER A 2 -10.55 -16.51 6.13
CA SER A 2 -9.11 -16.70 6.37
C SER A 2 -8.30 -15.40 6.32
N LEU A 3 -7.18 -15.38 7.06
CA LEU A 3 -6.11 -14.36 7.00
C LEU A 3 -5.73 -14.00 5.55
N GLN A 4 -5.86 -14.98 4.65
CA GLN A 4 -5.56 -14.87 3.22
C GLN A 4 -6.46 -13.83 2.52
N SER A 5 -7.74 -13.74 2.85
CA SER A 5 -8.64 -12.72 2.26
C SER A 5 -8.21 -11.30 2.64
N HIS A 6 -7.78 -11.11 3.90
CA HIS A 6 -7.33 -9.80 4.38
C HIS A 6 -6.03 -9.37 3.70
N LEU A 7 -5.09 -10.31 3.51
CA LEU A 7 -3.84 -10.07 2.79
C LEU A 7 -4.11 -9.68 1.33
N VAL A 8 -5.04 -10.36 0.66
CA VAL A 8 -5.44 -10.04 -0.72
C VAL A 8 -6.06 -8.65 -0.83
N GLU A 9 -6.92 -8.24 0.11
CA GLU A 9 -7.47 -6.89 0.14
C GLU A 9 -6.39 -5.82 0.34
N LEU A 10 -5.45 -6.07 1.27
CA LEU A 10 -4.31 -5.18 1.52
C LEU A 10 -3.40 -5.03 0.29
N GLN A 11 -3.09 -6.13 -0.39
CA GLN A 11 -2.33 -6.11 -1.63
C GLN A 11 -3.04 -5.34 -2.75
N LYS A 12 -4.37 -5.49 -2.86
CA LYS A 12 -5.18 -4.74 -3.82
C LYS A 12 -5.13 -3.25 -3.54
N ARG A 13 -5.34 -2.84 -2.28
CA ARG A 13 -5.20 -1.44 -1.84
C ARG A 13 -3.81 -0.88 -2.12
N HIS A 14 -2.75 -1.66 -1.86
CA HIS A 14 -1.38 -1.23 -2.16
C HIS A 14 -1.18 -0.97 -3.66
N SER A 15 -1.70 -1.86 -4.51
CA SER A 15 -1.61 -1.73 -5.97
C SER A 15 -2.37 -0.52 -6.51
N ASP A 16 -3.54 -0.22 -5.95
CA ASP A 16 -4.32 0.97 -6.30
C ASP A 16 -3.58 2.25 -5.88
N LEU A 17 -2.99 2.26 -4.68
CA LEU A 17 -2.22 3.39 -4.17
C LEU A 17 -0.92 3.61 -4.96
N GLU A 18 -0.29 2.55 -5.46
CA GLU A 18 0.82 2.64 -6.41
C GLU A 18 0.42 3.30 -7.72
N ARG A 19 -0.74 2.93 -8.28
CA ARG A 19 -1.27 3.56 -9.49
C ARG A 19 -1.58 5.04 -9.29
N GLU A 20 -2.18 5.41 -8.16
CA GLU A 20 -2.43 6.80 -7.82
C GLU A 20 -1.12 7.57 -7.67
N LEU A 21 -0.12 7.00 -6.99
CA LEU A 21 1.19 7.60 -6.84
C LEU A 21 1.89 7.79 -8.19
N GLU A 22 1.84 6.81 -9.09
CA GLU A 22 2.41 6.95 -10.44
C GLU A 22 1.72 8.04 -11.25
N LYS A 23 0.39 8.13 -11.19
CA LYS A 23 -0.36 9.20 -11.86
C LYS A 23 0.01 10.57 -11.30
N ALA A 24 0.07 10.69 -9.97
CA ALA A 24 0.52 11.88 -9.27
C ALA A 24 1.95 12.27 -9.66
N MET A 25 2.88 11.32 -9.69
CA MET A 25 4.28 11.58 -10.08
C MET A 25 4.44 11.93 -11.55
N ARG A 26 3.57 11.43 -12.43
CA ARG A 26 3.56 11.77 -13.86
C ARG A 26 2.98 13.15 -14.13
N HIS A 27 2.20 13.71 -13.21
CA HIS A 27 1.61 15.03 -13.37
C HIS A 27 2.52 16.08 -12.71
N PRO A 28 3.18 16.97 -13.48
CA PRO A 28 4.11 17.97 -12.94
C PRO A 28 3.44 19.06 -12.07
N SER A 29 2.11 19.05 -11.99
CA SER A 29 1.29 19.98 -11.19
C SER A 29 0.83 19.36 -9.88
N THR A 30 1.14 18.08 -9.62
CA THR A 30 0.76 17.43 -8.37
C THR A 30 1.65 17.93 -7.24
N ASP A 31 1.02 18.25 -6.11
CA ASP A 31 1.71 18.76 -4.95
C ASP A 31 2.68 17.71 -4.39
N SER A 32 3.91 18.15 -4.14
CA SER A 32 4.93 17.37 -3.44
C SER A 32 4.44 16.81 -2.10
N LEU A 33 3.52 17.52 -1.42
CA LEU A 33 2.86 17.06 -0.19
C LEU A 33 1.93 15.87 -0.44
N GLU A 34 1.15 15.88 -1.53
CA GLU A 34 0.30 14.75 -1.91
C GLU A 34 1.15 13.52 -2.20
N ILE A 35 2.23 13.67 -3.00
CA ILE A 35 3.18 12.58 -3.29
C ILE A 35 3.80 12.02 -2.01
N ALA A 36 4.18 12.89 -1.06
CA ALA A 36 4.73 12.47 0.23
C ALA A 36 3.70 11.70 1.07
N SER A 37 2.44 12.15 1.08
CA SER A 37 1.35 11.46 1.80
C SER A 37 1.04 10.08 1.21
N LEU A 38 1.01 9.97 -0.12
CA LEU A 38 0.80 8.72 -0.85
C LEU A 38 1.94 7.73 -0.57
N LYS A 39 3.19 8.21 -0.60
CA LYS A 39 4.35 7.37 -0.23
C LYS A 39 4.27 6.86 1.21
N ARG A 40 3.84 7.69 2.17
CA ARG A 40 3.65 7.25 3.57
C ARG A 40 2.56 6.19 3.69
N ARG A 41 1.41 6.39 3.05
CA ARG A 41 0.33 5.39 3.02
C ARG A 41 0.78 4.07 2.38
N LYS A 42 1.53 4.15 1.27
CA LYS A 42 2.13 2.97 0.62
C LYS A 42 3.05 2.22 1.58
N LEU A 43 3.92 2.94 2.31
CA LEU A 43 4.83 2.34 3.28
C LEU A 43 4.05 1.64 4.41
N HIS A 44 3.02 2.29 4.94
CA HIS A 44 2.17 1.72 6.00
C HIS A 44 1.47 0.43 5.56
N LEU A 45 0.86 0.42 4.36
CA LEU A 45 0.24 -0.78 3.80
C LEU A 45 1.25 -1.91 3.60
N LYS A 46 2.46 -1.57 3.13
CA LYS A 46 3.54 -2.55 2.97
C LYS A 46 3.96 -3.15 4.31
N ASP A 47 4.05 -2.33 5.36
CA ASP A 47 4.39 -2.79 6.72
C ASP A 47 3.27 -3.64 7.31
N GLU A 48 2.01 -3.27 7.12
CA GLU A 48 0.85 -4.10 7.50
C GLU A 48 0.87 -5.45 6.80
N ILE A 49 1.06 -5.48 5.47
CA ILE A 49 1.17 -6.73 4.70
C ILE A 49 2.31 -7.59 5.24
N LYS A 50 3.48 -6.99 5.48
CA LYS A 50 4.65 -7.70 5.96
C LYS A 50 4.42 -8.27 7.36
N LYS A 51 3.75 -7.51 8.24
CA LYS A 51 3.36 -7.95 9.58
C LYS A 51 2.37 -9.11 9.54
N LEU A 52 1.35 -9.03 8.69
CA LEU A 52 0.39 -10.11 8.47
C LEU A 52 1.04 -11.35 7.83
N GLN A 53 1.98 -11.17 6.91
CA GLN A 53 2.76 -12.27 6.33
C GLN A 53 3.62 -12.97 7.38
N SER A 54 4.29 -12.21 8.26
CA SER A 54 5.08 -12.79 9.36
C SER A 54 4.21 -13.52 10.37
N ASP A 55 3.03 -12.99 10.67
CA ASP A 55 2.06 -13.61 11.58
C ASP A 55 1.51 -14.92 10.99
N ALA A 56 1.18 -14.92 9.70
CA ALA A 56 0.72 -16.10 8.97
C ALA A 56 1.77 -17.21 8.82
N THR A 57 3.07 -16.91 8.94
CA THR A 57 4.15 -17.91 8.84
C THR A 57 4.57 -18.49 10.19
N LEU A 58 4.08 -17.94 11.30
CA LEU A 58 4.38 -18.40 12.68
C LEU A 58 3.31 -19.35 13.25
N HIS A 59 2.42 -19.89 12.42
CA HIS A 59 1.33 -20.80 12.82
C HIS A 59 1.36 -22.12 12.07
#